data_AF-A0A974BVF7-F1
#
_entry.id   AF-A0A974BVF7-F1
#
_cell.length_a   1.000
_cell.length_b   1.000
_cell.length_c   1.000
_cell.angle_alpha   90.00
_cell.angle_beta   90.00
_cell.angle_gamma   90.00
#
_symmetry.space_group_name_H-M   'P 1'
#
loop_
_entity.id
_entity.type
_entity.pdbx_description
1 polymer ?
#
loop_
_entity_poly.entity_id
_entity_poly.type
_entity_poly.pdbx_seq_one_letter_code
_entity_poly.pdbx_strand_id
1 'polypeptide(L)'
;MTMMEVREYEKETQAATNEKIGPVAPTITISAEGHSPAIRSAPSTPVTGDPPEFLSLPKERTRKTSAPDTLTLPELRDRANGPSSHSAPSNTDS
;
A
#
# COMPACT_ATOMS: atom_id res chain seq x y z
N MET A 1 -6.58 -25.31 0.75
CA MET A 1 -5.56 -24.81 -0.19
C MET A 1 -4.65 -23.85 0.54
N THR A 2 -3.36 -24.18 0.62
CA THR A 2 -2.33 -23.30 1.17
C THR A 2 -1.78 -22.39 0.05
N MET A 3 -1.16 -21.27 0.41
CA MET A 3 -0.49 -20.42 -0.59
C MET A 3 0.66 -21.14 -1.32
N MET A 4 1.27 -22.15 -0.70
CA MET A 4 2.25 -22.99 -1.36
C MET A 4 1.63 -23.86 -2.45
N GLU A 5 0.53 -24.53 -2.15
CA GLU A 5 -0.19 -25.39 -3.10
C GLU A 5 -0.64 -24.59 -4.34
N VAL A 6 -1.10 -23.35 -4.14
CA VAL A 6 -1.48 -22.46 -5.26
C VAL A 6 -0.28 -22.15 -6.15
N ARG A 7 0.89 -21.81 -5.56
CA ARG A 7 2.11 -21.52 -6.32
C ARG A 7 2.62 -22.73 -7.10
N GLU A 8 2.54 -23.91 -6.50
CA GLU A 8 2.95 -25.16 -7.14
C GLU A 8 2.05 -25.49 -8.34
N TYR A 9 0.74 -25.37 -8.16
CA TYR A 9 -0.24 -25.58 -9.24
C TYR A 9 -0.02 -24.63 -10.42
N GLU A 10 0.20 -23.34 -10.17
CA GLU A 10 0.49 -22.36 -11.23
C GLU A 10 1.78 -22.72 -11.98
N LYS A 11 2.82 -23.11 -11.25
CA LYS A 11 4.11 -23.52 -11.82
C LYS A 11 3.99 -24.79 -12.66
N GLU A 12 3.26 -25.79 -12.18
CA GLU A 12 3.02 -27.05 -12.89
C GLU A 12 2.22 -26.82 -14.18
N THR A 13 1.19 -25.97 -14.11
CA THR A 13 0.38 -25.59 -15.28
C THR A 13 1.25 -24.93 -16.35
N GLN A 14 2.14 -24.02 -15.95
CA GLN A 14 3.06 -23.38 -16.89
C GLN A 14 4.08 -24.36 -17.46
N ALA A 15 4.63 -25.27 -16.64
CA ALA A 15 5.58 -26.28 -17.09
C ALA A 15 4.95 -27.23 -18.12
N ALA A 16 3.73 -27.72 -17.86
CA ALA A 16 2.98 -28.58 -18.78
C ALA A 16 2.66 -27.87 -20.11
N THR A 17 2.36 -26.57 -20.05
CA THR A 17 2.17 -25.75 -21.26
C THR A 17 3.46 -25.67 -22.06
N ASN A 18 4.58 -25.37 -21.42
CA ASN A 18 5.88 -25.27 -22.08
C ASN A 18 6.35 -26.59 -22.71
N GLU A 19 6.00 -27.74 -22.12
CA GLU A 19 6.27 -29.05 -22.72
C GLU A 19 5.45 -29.26 -24.01
N LYS A 20 4.19 -28.83 -24.01
CA LYS A 20 3.27 -29.07 -25.13
C LYS A 20 3.52 -28.17 -26.34
N ILE A 21 3.83 -26.89 -26.12
CA ILE A 21 3.95 -25.89 -27.20
C ILE A 21 5.32 -25.21 -27.29
N GLY A 22 6.26 -25.61 -26.43
CA GLY A 22 7.54 -24.94 -26.27
C GLY A 22 7.44 -23.69 -25.37
N PRO A 23 8.58 -23.14 -24.91
CA PRO A 23 8.59 -21.90 -24.14
C PRO A 23 8.13 -20.73 -25.02
N VAL A 24 7.00 -20.11 -24.66
CA VAL A 24 6.47 -18.93 -25.37
C VAL A 24 7.02 -17.67 -24.71
N ALA A 25 7.91 -16.96 -25.39
CA ALA A 25 8.32 -15.62 -24.98
C ALA A 25 7.22 -14.61 -25.36
N PRO A 26 6.88 -13.64 -24.50
CA PRO A 26 5.95 -12.58 -24.88
C PRO A 26 6.54 -11.79 -26.05
N THR A 27 5.80 -11.71 -27.16
CA THR A 27 6.19 -10.88 -28.30
C THR A 27 5.95 -9.42 -27.92
N ILE A 28 7.01 -8.71 -27.56
CA ILE A 28 6.98 -7.26 -27.34
C ILE A 28 7.63 -6.61 -28.55
N THR A 29 6.84 -5.91 -29.36
CA THR A 29 7.34 -5.06 -30.44
C THR A 29 7.28 -3.62 -30.00
N ILE A 30 8.44 -2.97 -29.82
CA ILE A 30 8.52 -1.54 -29.55
C ILE A 30 8.63 -0.85 -30.92
N SER A 31 7.51 -0.32 -31.42
CA SER A 31 7.54 0.56 -32.58
C SER A 31 8.24 1.86 -32.18
N ALA A 32 9.35 2.18 -32.83
CA ALA A 32 9.95 3.51 -32.76
C ALA A 32 9.11 4.49 -33.61
N GLU A 33 7.84 4.66 -33.25
CA GLU A 33 7.03 5.76 -33.77
C GLU A 33 7.64 7.03 -33.18
N GLY A 34 8.34 7.80 -34.04
CA GLY A 34 9.06 9.00 -33.65
C GLY A 34 8.17 9.85 -32.74
N HIS A 35 8.65 10.11 -31.53
CA HIS A 35 7.99 11.01 -30.59
C HIS A 35 7.83 12.37 -31.28
N SER A 36 6.66 12.60 -31.88
CA SER A 36 6.22 13.95 -32.21
C SER A 36 6.31 14.76 -30.90
N PRO A 37 6.92 15.95 -30.88
CA PRO A 37 6.84 16.85 -29.74
C PRO A 37 5.43 17.45 -29.75
N ALA A 38 4.41 16.61 -29.63
CA ALA A 38 3.15 17.06 -29.11
C ALA A 38 3.48 17.55 -27.72
N ILE A 39 3.49 18.87 -27.56
CA ILE A 39 3.30 19.54 -26.28
C ILE A 39 1.97 19.00 -25.76
N ARG A 40 2.03 17.82 -25.14
CA ARG A 40 0.96 17.30 -24.32
C ARG A 40 0.98 18.24 -23.14
N SER A 41 0.07 19.20 -23.14
CA SER A 41 -0.27 19.98 -21.96
C SER A 41 -0.77 19.00 -20.91
N ALA A 42 0.17 18.30 -20.25
CA ALA A 42 -0.11 17.69 -18.98
C ALA A 42 -0.64 18.82 -18.11
N PRO A 43 -1.85 18.70 -17.55
CA PRO A 43 -2.35 19.72 -16.65
C PRO A 43 -1.30 19.86 -15.55
N SER A 44 -0.67 21.03 -15.47
CA SER A 44 0.29 21.30 -14.41
C SER A 44 -0.51 21.32 -13.12
N THR A 45 -0.27 20.34 -12.24
CA THR A 45 -0.77 20.42 -10.87
C THR A 45 -0.21 21.72 -10.28
N PRO A 46 -1.05 22.71 -9.94
CA PRO A 46 -0.54 23.96 -9.39
C PRO A 46 0.15 23.64 -8.06
N VAL A 47 1.47 23.86 -8.00
CA VAL A 47 2.31 23.60 -6.81
C VAL A 47 1.98 24.58 -5.67
N THR A 48 1.27 25.66 -5.96
CA THR A 48 1.03 26.79 -5.05
C THR A 48 -0.38 26.82 -4.46
N GLY A 49 -1.18 25.77 -4.63
CA GLY A 49 -2.53 25.67 -4.06
C GLY A 49 -2.59 24.74 -2.86
N ASP A 50 -3.47 25.05 -1.90
CA ASP A 50 -3.82 24.09 -0.86
C ASP A 50 -4.36 22.79 -1.47
N PRO A 51 -4.05 21.62 -0.88
CA PRO A 51 -4.51 20.35 -1.38
C PRO A 51 -6.05 20.33 -1.38
N PRO A 52 -6.67 19.70 -2.39
CA PRO A 52 -8.12 19.66 -2.47
C PRO A 52 -8.74 18.96 -1.25
N GLU A 53 -9.92 19.45 -0.85
CA GLU A 53 -10.61 19.04 0.39
C GLU A 53 -10.95 17.54 0.42
N PHE A 54 -11.08 16.88 -0.73
CA PHE A 54 -11.29 15.43 -0.82
C PHE A 54 -10.07 14.57 -0.46
N LEU A 55 -8.87 15.16 -0.43
CA LEU A 55 -7.68 14.51 0.15
C LEU A 55 -7.56 14.75 1.65
N SER A 56 -8.37 15.64 2.23
CA SER A 56 -8.38 15.80 3.67
C SER A 56 -8.90 14.52 4.31
N LEU A 57 -8.23 14.09 5.39
CA LEU A 57 -8.73 12.97 6.18
C LEU A 57 -10.14 13.32 6.65
N PRO A 58 -11.13 12.42 6.52
CA PRO A 58 -12.47 12.68 7.02
C PRO A 58 -12.40 13.14 8.46
N LYS A 59 -12.84 14.38 8.72
CA LYS A 59 -12.93 14.96 10.07
C LYS A 59 -13.80 14.01 10.89
N GLU A 60 -13.17 13.34 11.86
CA GLU A 60 -13.75 12.32 12.72
C GLU A 60 -14.92 11.56 12.10
N ARG A 61 -14.61 10.51 11.32
CA ARG A 61 -15.63 9.53 10.99
C ARG A 61 -16.23 9.05 12.32
N THR A 62 -17.51 9.35 12.58
CA THR A 62 -18.22 8.87 13.77
C THR A 62 -18.03 7.36 13.79
N ARG A 63 -17.15 6.87 14.67
CA ARG A 63 -16.87 5.44 14.74
C ARG A 63 -18.19 4.81 15.14
N LYS A 64 -18.75 3.96 14.28
CA LYS A 64 -19.82 3.08 14.72
C LYS A 64 -19.23 2.31 15.90
N THR A 65 -19.83 2.44 17.08
CA THR A 65 -19.46 1.68 18.29
C THR A 65 -19.67 0.17 18.10
N SER A 66 -20.19 -0.25 16.94
CA SER A 66 -20.37 -1.64 16.53
C SER A 66 -19.10 -2.31 16.02
N ALA A 67 -17.93 -1.64 16.03
CA ALA A 67 -16.68 -2.33 15.75
C ALA A 67 -16.44 -3.34 16.89
N PRO A 68 -16.36 -4.66 16.62
CA PRO A 68 -15.98 -5.61 17.66
C PRO A 68 -14.56 -5.29 18.15
N ASP A 69 -14.28 -5.50 19.43
CA ASP A 69 -12.96 -5.33 20.08
C ASP A 69 -11.89 -6.31 19.57
N THR A 70 -11.92 -6.68 18.29
CA THR A 70 -11.10 -7.74 17.71
C THR A 70 -10.19 -7.17 16.64
N LEU A 71 -9.21 -6.36 17.05
CA LEU A 71 -7.83 -6.44 16.54
C LEU A 71 -6.86 -5.63 17.43
N THR A 72 -6.81 -5.94 18.72
CA THR A 72 -5.58 -5.64 19.48
C THR A 72 -4.65 -6.84 19.34
N LEU A 73 -3.58 -6.68 18.57
CA LEU A 73 -2.44 -7.60 18.65
C LEU A 73 -2.01 -7.64 20.13
N PRO A 74 -1.81 -8.83 20.75
CA PRO A 74 -1.41 -8.93 22.17
C PRO A 74 -0.21 -8.03 22.51
N GLU A 75 0.74 -7.94 21.57
CA GLU A 75 1.94 -7.08 21.62
C GLU A 75 1.66 -5.59 21.90
N LEU A 76 0.48 -5.08 21.51
CA LEU A 76 0.08 -3.69 21.75
C LEU A 76 -0.59 -3.48 23.11
N ARG A 77 -1.10 -4.55 23.74
CA ARG A 77 -1.75 -4.47 25.05
C ARG A 77 -0.73 -4.25 26.16
N ASP A 78 0.42 -4.91 26.06
CA ASP A 78 1.49 -4.78 27.06
C ASP A 78 2.17 -3.40 27.00
N ARG A 79 2.22 -2.78 25.82
CA ARG A 79 2.73 -1.41 25.66
C ARG A 79 1.73 -0.34 26.13
N ALA A 80 0.43 -0.62 26.11
CA ALA A 80 -0.60 0.31 26.55
C ALA A 80 -0.87 0.29 28.07
N ASN A 81 -0.56 -0.83 28.74
CA ASN A 81 -0.81 -1.01 30.18
C ASN A 81 0.46 -0.98 31.06
N GLY A 82 1.64 -0.76 30.47
CA GLY A 82 2.85 -0.49 31.26
C GLY A 82 2.71 0.85 31.99
N PRO A 83 3.12 0.96 33.27
CA PRO A 83 3.10 2.24 33.96
C PRO A 83 3.96 3.23 33.17
N SER A 84 3.36 4.34 32.72
CA SER A 84 4.10 5.43 32.10
C SER A 84 5.04 6.03 33.15
N SER A 85 6.24 5.47 33.29
CA SER A 85 7.32 6.09 34.03
C SER A 85 7.95 7.19 33.16
N HIS A 86 7.15 8.20 32.82
CA HIS A 86 7.67 9.49 32.44
C HIS A 86 7.62 10.37 33.69
N SER A 87 8.66 10.29 34.51
CA SER A 87 9.00 11.34 35.45
C SER A 87 9.21 12.63 34.65
N ALA A 88 8.33 13.61 34.86
CA ALA A 88 8.48 14.94 34.32
C ALA A 88 9.80 15.56 34.84
N PRO A 89 10.61 16.23 34.01
CA PRO A 89 11.67 17.07 34.53
C PRO A 89 11.02 18.24 35.28
N SER A 90 11.30 18.34 36.58
CA SER A 90 10.99 19.50 37.39
C SER A 90 11.80 20.70 36.87
N ASN A 91 11.14 21.59 36.14
CA ASN A 91 11.64 22.95 35.98
C ASN A 91 11.39 23.68 37.31
N THR A 92 12.43 23.83 38.11
CA THR A 92 12.50 24.87 39.14
C THR A 92 13.67 25.78 38.81
N ASP A 93 13.29 27.00 38.45
CA ASP A 93 14.07 28.20 38.29
C ASP A 93 14.83 28.58 39.58
N SER A 94 16.13 28.87 39.48
CA SER A 94 16.94 29.78 40.34
C SER A 94 18.36 29.91 39.79
#